data_AF-A0A3C1YZV7-F1
#
_entry.id   AF-A0A3C1YZV7-F1
#
_cell.length_a   1.000
_cell.length_b   1.000
_cell.length_c   1.000
_cell.angle_alpha   90.00
_cell.angle_beta   90.00
_cell.angle_gamma   90.00
#
_symmetry.space_group_name_H-M   'P 1'
#
loop_
_entity.id
_entity.type
_entity.pdbx_description
1 polymer ?
#
loop_
_entity_poly.entity_id
_entity_poly.type
_entity_poly.pdbx_seq_one_letter_code
_entity_poly.pdbx_strand_id
1 'polypeptide(L)' 'MTASMTREQGMEWLRQMLRIRRFEERAAELYQLGKIHGFLHLYIGEEAVAAGS' A
#
# COMPACT_ATOMS: atom_id res chain seq x y z
N MET A 1 17.98 20.94 3.48
CA MET A 1 17.38 20.78 2.14
C MET A 1 15.92 20.36 2.33
N THR A 2 14.97 21.21 1.97
CA THR A 2 13.56 20.80 1.86
C THR A 2 13.35 20.35 0.43
N ALA A 3 13.12 19.06 0.22
CA ALA A 3 12.69 18.57 -1.09
C ALA A 3 11.32 19.17 -1.40
N SER A 4 11.22 19.91 -2.50
CA SER A 4 9.95 20.44 -3.00
C SER A 4 9.29 19.35 -3.85
N MET A 5 8.22 18.75 -3.35
CA MET A 5 7.39 17.81 -4.10
C MET A 5 6.40 18.56 -4.98
N THR A 6 6.26 18.18 -6.25
CA THR A 6 5.19 18.74 -7.10
C THR A 6 3.83 18.16 -6.69
N ARG A 7 2.74 18.86 -7.05
CA ARG A 7 1.39 18.36 -6.80
C ARG A 7 1.16 17.01 -7.49
N GLU A 8 1.66 16.87 -8.72
CA GLU A 8 1.53 15.66 -9.53
C GLU A 8 2.25 14.48 -8.87
N GLN A 9 3.46 14.70 -8.34
CA GLN A 9 4.21 13.69 -7.59
C GLN A 9 3.47 13.26 -6.33
N GLY A 10 2.95 14.21 -5.55
CA GLY A 10 2.16 13.89 -4.35
C GLY A 10 0.89 13.10 -4.66
N MET A 11 0.20 13.45 -5.75
CA MET A 11 -0.98 12.70 -6.19
C MET A 11 -0.62 11.29 -6.64
N GLU A 12 0.54 11.08 -7.26
CA GLU A 12 1.00 9.75 -7.63
C GLU A 12 1.35 8.90 -6.41
N TRP A 13 2.14 9.44 -5.47
CA TRP A 13 2.48 8.74 -4.24
C TRP A 13 1.24 8.37 -3.42
N LEU A 14 0.26 9.28 -3.32
CA LEU A 14 -1.01 9.00 -2.66
C LEU A 14 -1.77 7.86 -3.36
N ARG A 15 -1.83 7.86 -4.69
CA ARG A 15 -2.46 6.76 -5.44
C ARG A 15 -1.75 5.43 -5.21
N GLN A 16 -0.43 5.43 -5.14
CA GLN A 16 0.36 4.23 -4.85
C GLN A 16 0.07 3.70 -3.45
N MET A 17 0.12 4.55 -2.43
CA MET A 17 -0.20 4.15 -1.04
C MET A 17 -1.62 3.59 -0.92
N LEU A 18 -2.61 4.25 -1.52
CA LEU A 18 -3.99 3.78 -1.51
C LEU A 18 -4.18 2.45 -2.24
N ARG A 19 -3.42 2.22 -3.33
CA ARG A 19 -3.44 0.94 -4.05
C ARG A 19 -2.90 -0.18 -3.17
N ILE A 20 -1.76 0.04 -2.51
CA ILE A 20 -1.16 -0.93 -1.59
C ILE A 20 -2.14 -1.25 -0.46
N ARG A 21 -2.66 -0.23 0.23
CA ARG A 21 -3.64 -0.39 1.31
C ARG A 21 -4.82 -1.27 0.90
N ARG A 22 -5.48 -0.94 -0.21
CA ARG A 22 -6.66 -1.68 -0.68
C ARG A 22 -6.34 -3.10 -1.11
N PHE A 23 -5.16 -3.32 -1.70
CA PHE A 23 -4.71 -4.65 -2.06
C PHE A 23 -4.52 -5.52 -0.81
N GLU A 24 -3.83 -4.99 0.20
CA GLU A 24 -3.58 -5.69 1.46
C GLU A 24 -4.87 -5.97 2.24
N GLU A 25 -5.79 -5.00 2.31
CA GLU A 25 -7.13 -5.20 2.90
C GLU A 25 -7.88 -6.33 2.20
N ARG A 26 -7.85 -6.36 0.86
CA ARG A 26 -8.50 -7.43 0.09
C ARG A 26 -7.80 -8.78 0.28
N ALA A 27 -6.48 -8.80 0.39
CA ALA A 27 -5.72 -10.01 0.70
C ALA A 27 -6.11 -10.54 2.09
N ALA A 28 -6.23 -9.67 3.09
CA ALA A 28 -6.69 -10.03 4.42
C ALA A 28 -8.11 -10.62 4.42
N GLU A 29 -9.05 -10.02 3.68
CA GLU A 29 -10.40 -10.57 3.50
C GLU A 29 -10.37 -11.97 2.86
N LEU A 30 -9.61 -12.14 1.79
CA LEU A 30 -9.50 -13.43 1.08
C LEU A 30 -8.83 -14.50 1.95
N TYR A 31 -7.89 -14.11 2.80
CA TYR A 31 -7.28 -14.99 3.80
C TYR A 31 -8.29 -15.45 4.84
N GLN A 32 -9.11 -14.53 5.38
CA GLN A 32 -10.20 -14.87 6.31
C GLN A 32 -11.24 -15.80 5.68
N LEU A 33 -11.49 -15.66 4.37
CA LEU A 33 -12.37 -16.56 3.60
C LEU A 33 -11.70 -17.91 3.23
N GLY A 34 -10.46 -18.16 3.67
CA GLY A 34 -9.72 -19.38 3.35
C GLY A 34 -9.34 -19.51 1.88
N LYS A 35 -9.30 -18.41 1.12
CA LYS A 35 -8.90 -18.38 -0.30
C LYS A 35 -7.40 -18.20 -0.49
N ILE A 36 -6.69 -17.74 0.55
CA ILE A 36 -5.24 -17.66 0.61
C ILE A 36 -4.79 -18.62 1.71
N HIS A 37 -3.78 -19.45 1.42
CA HIS A 37 -3.31 -20.52 2.30
C HIS A 37 -1.86 -20.25 2.71
N GLY A 38 -1.42 -20.82 3.83
CA GLY A 38 -0.08 -20.60 4.36
C GLY A 38 -0.01 -19.32 5.19
N PHE A 39 1.10 -18.59 5.11
CA PHE A 39 1.29 -17.35 5.85
C PHE A 39 0.98 -16.14 4.98
N LEU A 40 0.33 -15.13 5.58
CA LEU A 40 0.09 -13.83 4.97
C LEU A 40 0.66 -12.74 5.88
N HIS A 41 1.67 -12.03 5.38
CA HIS A 41 2.24 -10.86 6.04
C HIS A 41 1.72 -9.62 5.33
N LEU A 42 1.09 -8.72 6.09
CA LEU A 42 0.49 -7.52 5.54
C LEU A 42 1.39 -6.32 5.74
N TYR A 43 1.46 -5.45 4.74
CA TYR A 43 2.23 -4.20 4.77
C TYR A 43 1.40 -2.96 5.16
N ILE A 44 0.23 -3.19 5.79
CA ILE A 44 -0.70 -2.13 6.18
C ILE A 44 -0.04 -1.22 7.22
N GLY A 45 0.05 0.07 6.90
CA GLY A 45 0.67 1.10 7.75
C GLY A 45 2.11 1.45 7.36
N GLU A 46 2.73 0.69 6.46
CA GLU A 46 4.10 0.92 5.98
C GLU A 46 4.13 1.40 4.52
N GLU A 47 3.00 1.82 3.94
CA GLU A 47 2.89 2.11 2.50
C GLU A 47 3.83 3.22 2.04
N ALA A 48 4.12 4.19 2.91
CA ALA A 48 5.03 5.29 2.63
C ALA A 48 6.48 4.82 2.40
N VAL A 49 6.86 3.63 2.89
CA VAL A 49 8.19 3.05 2.65
C VAL A 49 8.33 2.58 1.20
N ALA A 50 7.24 2.08 0.60
CA ALA A 50 7.22 1.58 -0.78
C ALA A 50 6.84 2.66 -1.81
N ALA A 51 6.05 3.65 -1.41
CA ALA A 51 5.59 4.70 -2.32
C ALA A 51 6.73 5.66 -2.72
N GLY A 52 6.76 6.05 -4.00
CA GLY A 52 7.75 6.99 -4.52
C GLY A 52 9.15 6.43 -4.76
N SER A 53 9.28 5.09 -4.77
CA SER A 53 10.46 4.35 -5.26
C SER A 53 10.65 4.50 -6.77
#